data_AF-A0A2W4JC23-F1
#
_entry.id   AF-A0A2W4JC23-F1
#
_cell.length_a   1.000
_cell.length_b   1.000
_cell.length_c   1.000
_cell.angle_alpha   90.00
_cell.angle_beta   90.00
_cell.angle_gamma   90.00
#
_symmetry.space_group_name_H-M   'P 1'
#
loop_
_entity.id
_entity.type
_entity.pdbx_description
1 polymer ?
#
loop_
_entity_poly.entity_id
_entity_poly.type
_entity_poly.pdbx_seq_one_letter_code
_entity_poly.pdbx_strand_id
1 'polypeptide(L)'
;MLPSYLRGDRPMRYQIRTEDGTEFEIPDGAHLLMLLRQRFLDADDQIRRVGQSNWRRLGDIPEYQEILREARSSRFGLKSVLVVAFLLACIAMILVILYRLGTVSPAL
;
A
#
# COMPACT_ATOMS: atom_id res chain seq x y z
N MET A 1 -31.36 -17.80 -31.72
CA MET A 1 -31.28 -17.58 -30.24
C MET A 1 -29.86 -17.14 -29.93
N LEU A 2 -29.66 -15.86 -29.59
CA LEU A 2 -28.33 -15.34 -29.23
C LEU A 2 -28.04 -15.61 -27.75
N PRO A 3 -26.78 -15.93 -27.38
CA PRO A 3 -26.41 -16.28 -26.01
C PRO A 3 -26.67 -15.14 -25.00
N SER A 4 -27.12 -15.51 -23.80
CA SER A 4 -27.48 -14.60 -22.69
C SER A 4 -26.33 -13.79 -22.10
N TYR A 5 -25.07 -14.06 -22.45
CA TYR A 5 -23.90 -13.29 -21.98
C TYR A 5 -23.61 -12.02 -22.80
N LEU A 6 -24.30 -11.80 -23.93
CA LEU A 6 -24.26 -10.51 -24.65
C LEU A 6 -25.29 -9.50 -24.11
N ARG A 7 -25.97 -9.85 -23.01
CA ARG A 7 -26.99 -9.02 -22.35
C ARG A 7 -26.36 -8.15 -21.26
N GLY A 8 -25.53 -7.21 -21.68
CA GLY A 8 -25.19 -6.02 -20.90
C GLY A 8 -24.50 -6.25 -19.56
N ASP A 9 -23.30 -6.83 -19.57
CA ASP A 9 -22.34 -6.59 -18.49
C ASP A 9 -21.76 -5.19 -18.71
N ARG A 10 -22.47 -4.15 -18.26
CA ARG A 10 -21.86 -2.82 -18.20
C ARG A 10 -20.65 -2.96 -17.28
N PRO A 11 -19.45 -2.50 -17.68
CA PRO A 11 -18.28 -2.59 -16.82
C PRO A 11 -18.66 -2.00 -15.47
N MET A 12 -18.50 -2.81 -14.42
CA MET A 12 -18.93 -2.43 -13.09
C MET A 12 -18.05 -1.26 -12.63
N ARG A 13 -18.62 -0.06 -12.65
CA ARG A 13 -17.93 1.18 -12.27
C ARG A 13 -18.00 1.37 -10.77
N TYR A 14 -16.95 1.96 -10.22
CA TYR A 14 -16.83 2.23 -8.80
C TYR A 14 -16.61 3.71 -8.57
N GLN A 15 -17.09 4.24 -7.45
CA GLN A 15 -16.72 5.55 -6.97
C GLN A 15 -15.98 5.39 -5.66
N ILE A 16 -14.88 6.13 -5.54
CA ILE A 16 -14.06 6.18 -4.35
C ILE A 16 -14.15 7.58 -3.77
N ARG A 17 -14.18 7.65 -2.45
CA ARG A 17 -14.00 8.85 -1.66
C ARG A 17 -12.82 8.63 -0.73
N THR A 18 -11.78 9.45 -0.88
CA THR A 18 -10.61 9.41 -0.01
C THR A 18 -10.91 10.03 1.35
N GLU A 19 -10.04 9.80 2.33
CA GLU A 19 -10.10 10.49 3.63
C GLU A 19 -10.12 12.03 3.49
N ASP A 20 -9.35 12.57 2.55
CA ASP A 20 -9.30 14.01 2.23
C ASP A 20 -10.59 14.55 1.59
N GLY A 21 -11.60 13.70 1.40
CA GLY A 21 -12.88 14.05 0.78
C GLY A 21 -12.81 14.15 -0.75
N THR A 22 -11.71 13.71 -1.37
CA THR A 22 -11.60 13.68 -2.83
C THR A 22 -12.41 12.52 -3.38
N GLU A 23 -13.33 12.81 -4.29
CA GLU A 23 -14.15 11.80 -4.96
C GLU A 23 -13.71 11.60 -6.41
N PHE A 24 -13.55 10.34 -6.82
CA PHE A 24 -13.26 9.99 -8.20
C PHE A 24 -13.94 8.68 -8.62
N GLU A 25 -14.18 8.56 -9.92
CA GLU A 25 -14.80 7.37 -10.52
C GLU A 25 -13.72 6.48 -11.14
N ILE A 26 -13.87 5.17 -10.92
CA ILE A 26 -13.05 4.12 -11.49
C ILE A 26 -13.87 3.38 -12.55
N PRO A 27 -13.36 3.28 -13.79
CA PRO A 27 -14.12 2.76 -14.92
C PRO A 27 -14.39 1.26 -14.85
N ASP A 28 -13.54 0.48 -14.18
CA ASP A 28 -13.70 -0.97 -14.05
C ASP A 28 -12.99 -1.54 -12.81
N GLY A 29 -13.25 -2.81 -12.52
CA GLY A 29 -12.60 -3.52 -11.41
C GLY A 29 -11.10 -3.73 -11.59
N ALA A 30 -10.58 -3.75 -12.82
CA ALA A 30 -9.15 -3.95 -13.06
C ALA A 30 -8.33 -2.71 -12.65
N HIS A 31 -8.84 -1.51 -12.93
CA HIS A 31 -8.28 -0.25 -12.47
C HIS A 31 -8.36 -0.13 -10.94
N LEU A 32 -9.45 -0.58 -10.33
CA LEU A 32 -9.55 -0.64 -8.86
C LEU A 32 -8.43 -1.52 -8.28
N LEU A 33 -8.29 -2.75 -8.79
CA LEU A 33 -7.23 -3.67 -8.36
C LEU A 33 -5.82 -3.09 -8.58
N MET A 34 -5.61 -2.36 -9.68
CA MET A 34 -4.35 -1.67 -9.95
C MET A 34 -4.04 -0.61 -8.89
N LEU A 35 -4.99 0.25 -8.54
CA LEU A 35 -4.83 1.29 -7.52
C LEU A 35 -4.58 0.70 -6.13
N LEU A 36 -5.30 -0.38 -5.80
CA LEU A 36 -5.08 -1.15 -4.58
C LEU A 36 -3.66 -1.72 -4.50
N ARG A 37 -3.19 -2.33 -5.59
CA ARG A 37 -1.84 -2.92 -5.67
C ARG A 37 -0.74 -1.86 -5.56
N GLN A 38 -0.97 -0.67 -6.10
CA GLN A 38 -0.05 0.46 -6.02
C GLN A 38 -0.09 1.19 -4.67
N ARG A 39 -0.98 0.79 -3.74
CA ARG A 39 -1.21 1.46 -2.46
C ARG A 39 -1.58 2.94 -2.61
N PHE A 40 -2.34 3.26 -3.65
CA PHE A 40 -2.91 4.59 -3.84
C PHE A 40 -4.18 4.79 -2.99
N LEU A 41 -4.73 3.69 -2.46
CA LEU A 41 -5.98 3.66 -1.70
C LEU A 41 -5.73 3.08 -0.31
N ASP A 42 -6.23 3.76 0.70
CA ASP A 42 -6.11 3.39 2.11
C ASP A 42 -7.32 2.58 2.60
N ALA A 43 -7.18 1.95 3.75
CA ALA A 43 -8.23 1.10 4.32
C ALA A 43 -9.46 1.91 4.77
N ASP A 44 -9.23 3.17 5.15
CA ASP A 44 -10.27 4.11 5.59
C ASP A 44 -11.03 4.77 4.43
N ASP A 45 -10.49 4.70 3.22
CA ASP A 45 -11.16 5.19 2.02
C ASP A 45 -12.49 4.48 1.82
N GLN A 46 -13.46 5.20 1.29
CA GLN A 46 -14.79 4.67 1.03
C GLN A 46 -14.95 4.32 -0.44
N ILE A 47 -15.61 3.21 -0.72
CA ILE A 47 -15.97 2.76 -2.06
C ILE A 47 -17.44 2.42 -2.15
N ARG A 48 -18.03 2.73 -3.30
CA ARG A 48 -19.35 2.28 -3.69
C ARG A 48 -19.35 1.87 -5.15
N ARG A 49 -20.28 0.99 -5.52
CA ARG A 49 -20.58 0.71 -6.93
C ARG A 49 -21.45 1.83 -7.49
N VAL A 50 -21.21 2.24 -8.73
CA VAL A 50 -22.06 3.22 -9.41
C VAL A 50 -23.49 2.68 -9.48
N GLY A 51 -24.45 3.41 -8.90
CA GLY A 51 -25.84 2.97 -8.75
C GLY A 51 -26.18 2.37 -7.38
N GLN A 52 -25.21 2.16 -6.49
CA GLN A 52 -25.44 1.88 -5.08
C GLN A 52 -25.35 3.15 -4.23
N SER A 53 -26.28 3.31 -3.31
CA SER A 53 -26.32 4.47 -2.39
C SER A 53 -25.32 4.33 -1.23
N ASN A 54 -24.97 3.10 -0.86
CA ASN A 54 -24.21 2.79 0.33
C ASN A 54 -22.71 2.83 0.06
N TRP A 55 -22.03 3.71 0.79
CA TRP A 55 -20.57 3.72 0.91
C TRP A 55 -20.13 2.62 1.88
N ARG A 56 -19.06 1.92 1.52
CA ARG A 56 -18.40 0.91 2.35
C ARG A 56 -16.93 1.26 2.47
N ARG A 57 -16.30 0.98 3.61
CA ARG A 57 -14.85 1.18 3.73
C ARG A 57 -14.13 0.12 2.91
N LEU A 58 -13.02 0.51 2.28
CA LEU A 58 -12.17 -0.39 1.52
C LEU A 58 -11.62 -1.52 2.41
N GLY A 59 -11.28 -1.22 3.67
CA GLY A 59 -10.86 -2.22 4.65
C GLY A 59 -11.88 -3.32 4.96
N ASP A 60 -13.18 -3.06 4.77
CA ASP A 60 -14.26 -4.04 5.02
C ASP A 60 -14.45 -5.02 3.86
N ILE A 61 -13.77 -4.81 2.74
CA ILE A 61 -13.86 -5.64 1.55
C ILE A 61 -12.89 -6.83 1.68
N PRO A 62 -13.37 -8.08 1.61
CA PRO A 62 -12.49 -9.24 1.78
C PRO A 62 -11.38 -9.28 0.72
N GLU A 63 -11.66 -8.84 -0.51
CA GLU A 63 -10.69 -8.74 -1.60
C GLU A 63 -9.55 -7.75 -1.29
N TYR A 64 -9.82 -6.69 -0.52
CA TYR A 64 -8.79 -5.72 -0.07
C TYR A 64 -7.81 -6.38 0.92
N GLN A 65 -8.33 -7.17 1.85
CA GLN A 65 -7.55 -7.89 2.85
C GLN A 65 -6.63 -8.94 2.22
N GLU A 66 -7.09 -9.65 1.19
CA GLU A 66 -6.29 -10.63 0.45
C GLU A 66 -5.11 -9.97 -0.28
N ILE A 67 -5.35 -8.86 -0.98
CA ILE A 67 -4.30 -8.11 -1.69
C ILE A 67 -3.27 -7.53 -0.72
N LEU A 68 -3.71 -6.98 0.42
CA LEU A 68 -2.80 -6.51 1.46
C LEU A 68 -1.98 -7.64 2.07
N ARG A 69 -2.59 -8.82 2.29
CA ARG A 69 -1.91 -10.00 2.85
C ARG A 69 -0.84 -10.52 1.89
N GLU A 70 -1.14 -10.57 0.60
CA GLU A 70 -0.18 -10.97 -0.43
C GLU A 70 0.96 -9.94 -0.58
N ALA A 71 0.65 -8.65 -0.54
CA ALA A 71 1.65 -7.58 -0.58
C ALA A 71 2.54 -7.53 0.68
N ARG A 72 2.01 -7.89 1.86
CA ARG A 72 2.76 -7.96 3.12
C ARG A 72 3.65 -9.21 3.17
N SER A 73 3.16 -10.33 2.64
CA SER A 73 3.91 -11.59 2.50
C SER A 73 5.19 -11.44 1.67
N SER A 74 5.16 -10.62 0.62
CA SER A 74 6.30 -10.49 -0.30
C SER A 74 7.48 -9.64 0.23
N ARG A 75 7.28 -8.78 1.25
CA ARG A 75 8.29 -7.77 1.66
C ARG A 75 9.04 -8.02 2.96
N PHE A 76 8.67 -9.03 3.74
CA PHE A 76 9.41 -9.44 4.95
C PHE A 76 10.23 -10.71 4.72
N GLY A 77 10.99 -10.75 3.61
CA GLY A 77 12.10 -11.69 3.50
C GLY A 77 13.20 -11.26 4.49
N LEU A 78 13.71 -12.19 5.31
CA LEU A 78 14.79 -12.03 6.29
C LEU A 78 15.98 -11.13 5.85
N LYS A 79 16.19 -10.96 4.55
CA LYS A 79 17.23 -10.13 3.94
C LYS A 79 17.16 -8.66 4.36
N SER A 80 15.98 -8.05 4.48
CA SER A 80 15.87 -6.64 4.89
C SER A 80 16.29 -6.41 6.34
N VAL A 81 16.05 -7.38 7.23
CA VAL A 81 16.49 -7.32 8.63
C VAL A 81 18.02 -7.38 8.73
N LEU A 82 18.66 -8.23 7.93
CA LEU A 82 20.12 -8.32 7.86
C LEU A 82 20.76 -7.02 7.37
N VAL A 83 20.18 -6.37 6.35
CA VAL A 83 20.68 -5.10 5.82
C VAL A 83 20.59 -3.99 6.87
N VAL A 84 19.45 -3.89 7.58
CA VAL A 84 19.28 -2.88 8.64
C VAL A 84 20.24 -3.14 9.81
N ALA A 85 20.43 -4.40 10.22
CA ALA A 85 21.39 -4.76 11.25
C ALA A 85 22.84 -4.41 10.85
N PHE A 86 23.20 -4.65 9.58
CA PHE A 86 24.52 -4.29 9.06
C PHE A 86 24.74 -2.77 9.03
N LEU A 87 23.74 -2.00 8.59
CA LEU A 87 23.78 -0.53 8.59
C LEU A 87 23.94 0.03 10.00
N LEU A 88 23.20 -0.50 10.99
CA LEU A 88 23.33 -0.09 12.38
C LEU A 88 24.72 -0.43 12.95
N ALA A 89 25.27 -1.58 12.60
CA ALA A 89 26.63 -1.96 13.00
C ALA A 89 27.68 -1.01 12.39
N CYS A 90 27.54 -0.63 11.11
CA CYS A 90 28.42 0.36 10.47
C CYS A 90 28.31 1.74 11.14
N ILE A 91 27.11 2.21 11.46
CA ILE A 91 26.91 3.50 12.14
C ILE A 91 27.55 3.47 13.54
N ALA A 92 27.33 2.39 14.30
CA ALA A 92 27.95 2.21 15.61
C ALA A 92 29.48 2.19 15.52
N MET A 93 30.05 1.52 14.51
CA MET A 93 31.50 1.48 14.28
C MET A 93 32.05 2.89 13.95
N ILE A 94 31.36 3.65 13.10
CA ILE A 94 31.75 5.03 12.77
C ILE A 94 31.69 5.91 14.02
N LEU A 95 30.63 5.81 14.83
CA LEU A 95 30.51 6.56 16.09
C LEU A 95 31.62 6.21 17.07
N VAL A 96 32.01 4.94 17.19
CA VAL A 96 33.15 4.52 18.03
C VAL A 96 34.45 5.11 17.51
N ILE A 97 34.68 5.09 16.19
CA ILE A 97 35.88 5.68 15.58
C ILE A 97 35.91 7.19 15.80
N LEU A 98 34.79 7.90 15.59
CA LEU A 98 34.67 9.34 15.84
C LEU A 98 34.84 9.68 17.32
N TYR A 99 34.29 8.88 18.23
CA TYR A 99 34.48 9.06 19.66
C TYR A 99 35.93 8.85 20.06
N ARG A 100 36.59 7.81 19.51
CA ARG A 100 38.03 7.60 19.68
C ARG A 100 38.83 8.79 19.16
N LEU A 101 38.59 9.25 17.93
CA LEU A 101 39.24 10.43 17.33
C LEU A 101 39.01 11.72 18.13
N GLY A 102 37.79 11.96 18.59
CA GLY A 102 37.44 13.09 19.44
C GLY A 102 38.09 13.03 20.82
N THR A 103 38.33 11.83 21.36
CA THR A 103 39.11 11.65 22.60
C THR A 103 40.63 11.75 22.39
N VAL A 104 41.14 11.66 21.15
CA VAL A 104 42.59 11.86 20.84
C VAL A 104 42.92 13.30 20.39
N SER A 105 41.94 14.21 20.36
CA SER A 105 42.22 15.66 20.34
C SER A 105 41.99 16.28 21.72
N PRO A 106 42.88 16.05 22.71
CA PRO A 106 43.11 17.12 23.68
C PRO A 106 43.83 18.24 22.91
N ALA A 107 43.21 19.41 22.92
CA ALA A 107 43.72 20.71 22.51
C ALA A 107 45.19 20.76 22.04
N LEU A 108 45.40 21.23 20.81
CA LEU A 108 46.50 22.11 20.42
C LEU A 108 46.01 23.02 19.29
#